data_AF-A0AAN5D4P4-F1
#
_entry.id   AF-A0AAN5D4P4-F1
#
_cell.length_a   1.000
_cell.length_b   1.000
_cell.length_c   1.000
_cell.angle_alpha   90.00
_cell.angle_beta   90.00
_cell.angle_gamma   90.00
#
_symmetry.space_group_name_H-M   'P 1'
#
loop_
_entity.id
_entity.type
_entity.pdbx_description
1 polymer ?
#
loop_
_entity_poly.entity_id
_entity_poly.type
_entity_poly.pdbx_seq_one_letter_code
_entity_poly.pdbx_strand_id
1 'polypeptide(L)'
;TPPPMRSYAILLLNNAFVDILSAVASILGIARLPFLRDGPSQVYVFLGTCSHIGRWFCHMCQTIHIFCVCHSTVILLHSFCFRLYILRDRTVNVTIPSERVTLFICVALYGPTICMMYLFYASFEYPPTALMTALHFDQYPTTWVFERARHYFVIAISCVVSVSPAPMVIIFFVRRRLISEISKMVS
;
A
#
# COMPACT_ATOMS: atom_id res chain seq x y z
N THR A 1 -2.82 7.12 -30.89
CA THR A 1 -3.18 7.67 -29.55
C THR A 1 -2.31 8.88 -29.27
N PRO A 2 -2.85 10.03 -28.84
CA PRO A 2 -2.03 11.18 -28.48
C PRO A 2 -1.08 10.82 -27.32
N PRO A 3 0.17 11.31 -27.33
CA PRO A 3 1.22 10.94 -26.37
C PRO A 3 0.81 11.03 -24.88
N PRO A 4 0.06 12.06 -24.39
CA PRO A 4 -0.34 12.10 -22.98
C PRO A 4 -1.29 10.97 -22.57
N MET A 5 -2.08 10.40 -23.49
CA MET A 5 -2.96 9.27 -23.19
C MET A 5 -2.20 7.95 -23.02
N ARG A 6 -1.00 7.83 -23.61
CA ARG A 6 -0.17 6.62 -23.50
C ARG A 6 0.49 6.50 -22.13
N SER A 7 1.11 7.58 -21.64
CA SER A 7 1.65 7.65 -20.26
C SER A 7 0.57 7.36 -19.22
N TYR A 8 -0.63 7.90 -19.44
CA TYR A 8 -1.76 7.68 -18.56
C TYR A 8 -2.22 6.21 -18.53
N ALA A 9 -2.26 5.53 -19.68
CA ALA A 9 -2.61 4.12 -19.75
C ALA A 9 -1.62 3.21 -18.99
N ILE A 10 -0.32 3.54 -19.04
CA ILE A 10 0.72 2.80 -18.31
C ILE A 10 0.51 2.91 -16.79
N LEU A 11 0.20 4.12 -16.30
CA LEU A 11 -0.11 4.36 -14.88
C LEU A 11 -1.32 3.53 -14.42
N LEU A 12 -2.39 3.54 -15.20
CA LEU A 12 -3.63 2.82 -14.87
C LEU A 12 -3.43 1.30 -14.90
N LEU A 13 -2.68 0.79 -15.89
CA LEU A 13 -2.37 -0.63 -15.97
C LEU A 13 -1.50 -1.09 -14.79
N ASN A 14 -0.50 -0.29 -14.41
CA ASN A 14 0.32 -0.59 -13.25
C ASN A 14 -0.52 -0.63 -11.96
N ASN A 15 -1.41 0.34 -11.78
CA ASN A 15 -2.30 0.36 -10.63
C ASN A 15 -3.22 -0.87 -10.59
N ALA A 16 -3.83 -1.24 -11.73
CA ALA A 16 -4.68 -2.42 -11.81
C ALA A 16 -3.93 -3.71 -11.47
N PHE A 17 -2.68 -3.85 -11.94
CA PHE A 17 -1.85 -5.00 -11.59
C PHE A 17 -1.55 -5.07 -10.10
N VAL A 18 -1.19 -3.94 -9.48
CA VAL A 18 -0.93 -3.84 -8.04
C VAL A 18 -2.19 -4.15 -7.22
N ASP A 19 -3.37 -3.69 -7.66
CA ASP A 19 -4.64 -3.96 -7.00
C ASP A 19 -5.01 -5.44 -7.06
N ILE A 20 -4.83 -6.10 -8.22
CA ILE A 20 -5.04 -7.55 -8.36
C ILE A 20 -4.10 -8.32 -7.44
N LEU A 21 -2.80 -7.97 -7.43
CA LEU A 21 -1.82 -8.60 -6.55
C LEU A 21 -2.18 -8.41 -5.07
N SER A 22 -2.63 -7.20 -4.70
CA SER A 22 -3.11 -6.88 -3.35
C SER A 22 -4.30 -7.77 -2.95
N ALA A 23 -5.28 -7.92 -3.84
CA ALA A 23 -6.48 -8.71 -3.59
C ALA A 23 -6.14 -10.20 -3.41
N VAL A 24 -5.29 -10.75 -4.28
CA VAL A 24 -4.80 -12.13 -4.15
C VAL A 24 -4.05 -12.32 -2.83
N ALA A 25 -3.11 -11.42 -2.51
CA ALA A 25 -2.37 -11.48 -1.25
C ALA A 25 -3.28 -11.37 -0.02
N SER A 26 -4.36 -10.57 -0.10
CA SER A 26 -5.36 -10.41 0.96
C SER A 26 -6.12 -11.72 1.21
N ILE A 27 -6.61 -12.35 0.14
CA ILE A 27 -7.37 -13.61 0.21
C ILE A 27 -6.49 -14.75 0.74
N LEU A 28 -5.24 -14.82 0.27
CA LEU A 28 -4.29 -15.85 0.72
C LEU A 28 -3.85 -15.62 2.17
N GLY A 29 -3.59 -14.37 2.56
CA GLY A 29 -2.90 -13.98 3.79
C GLY A 29 -3.79 -13.50 4.93
N ILE A 30 -5.12 -13.75 4.88
CA ILE A 30 -6.09 -13.28 5.90
C ILE A 30 -5.51 -13.48 7.31
N ALA A 31 -5.30 -12.36 8.01
CA ALA A 31 -4.72 -12.34 9.35
C ALA A 31 -5.71 -11.74 10.35
N ARG A 32 -5.87 -12.40 11.49
CA ARG A 32 -6.59 -11.89 12.66
C ARG A 32 -5.62 -11.34 13.69
N LEU A 33 -5.98 -10.20 14.26
CA LEU A 33 -5.20 -9.45 15.24
C LEU A 33 -5.85 -9.56 16.63
N PRO A 34 -5.55 -10.60 17.43
CA PRO A 34 -5.98 -10.64 18.82
C PRO A 34 -5.28 -9.54 19.65
N PHE A 35 -6.07 -8.83 20.44
CA PHE A 35 -5.55 -7.85 21.40
C PHE A 35 -5.08 -8.57 22.66
N LEU A 36 -3.78 -8.54 22.95
CA LEU A 36 -3.24 -9.03 24.22
C LEU A 36 -3.40 -7.92 25.27
N ARG A 37 -4.17 -8.21 26.32
CA ARG A 37 -4.55 -7.22 27.34
C ARG A 37 -3.39 -6.79 28.24
N ASP A 38 -2.39 -7.67 28.39
CA ASP A 38 -1.35 -7.55 29.43
C ASP A 38 0.08 -7.36 28.88
N GLY A 39 0.24 -6.88 27.64
CA GLY A 39 1.59 -6.66 27.09
C GLY A 39 1.67 -5.72 25.89
N PRO A 40 2.88 -5.19 25.60
CA PRO A 40 3.15 -4.38 24.42
C PRO A 40 3.24 -5.23 23.14
N SER A 41 2.93 -6.53 23.20
CA SER A 41 3.05 -7.43 22.06
C SER A 41 1.80 -7.42 21.18
N GLN A 42 1.99 -7.75 19.91
CA GLN A 42 0.90 -7.91 18.94
C GLN A 42 1.08 -9.22 18.20
N VAL A 43 0.07 -10.09 18.27
CA VAL A 43 0.08 -11.39 17.59
C VAL A 43 -0.76 -11.30 16.33
N TYR A 44 -0.29 -11.95 15.27
CA TYR A 44 -0.97 -12.08 13.99
C TYR A 44 -1.24 -13.56 13.77
N VAL A 45 -2.52 -13.91 13.68
CA VAL A 45 -2.98 -15.29 13.48
C VAL A 45 -3.47 -15.42 12.05
N PHE A 46 -2.79 -16.24 11.24
CA PHE A 46 -3.15 -16.42 9.84
C PHE A 46 -4.23 -17.49 9.70
N LEU A 47 -5.30 -17.14 9.00
CA LEU A 47 -6.49 -17.97 8.76
C LEU A 47 -6.72 -18.25 7.27
N GLY A 48 -5.99 -17.56 6.39
CA GLY A 48 -6.11 -17.72 4.94
C GLY A 48 -5.51 -19.04 4.45
N THR A 49 -5.68 -19.31 3.15
CA THR A 49 -5.17 -20.54 2.51
C THR A 49 -3.64 -20.65 2.52
N CYS A 50 -2.93 -19.54 2.77
CA CYS A 50 -1.49 -19.54 3.04
C CYS A 50 -1.10 -20.50 4.17
N SER A 51 -2.02 -20.77 5.11
CA SER A 51 -1.78 -21.57 6.30
C SER A 51 -1.43 -23.02 5.98
N HIS A 52 -1.91 -23.54 4.84
CA HIS A 52 -1.58 -24.89 4.36
C HIS A 52 -0.17 -25.00 3.78
N ILE A 53 0.40 -23.89 3.31
CA ILE A 53 1.75 -23.84 2.72
C ILE A 53 2.78 -23.61 3.83
N GLY A 54 2.47 -22.67 4.73
CA GLY A 54 3.25 -22.45 5.93
C GLY A 54 3.28 -21.00 6.39
N ARG A 55 3.83 -20.83 7.58
CA ARG A 55 3.88 -19.54 8.28
C ARG A 55 4.68 -18.46 7.52
N TRP A 56 5.80 -18.84 6.91
CA TRP A 56 6.60 -17.89 6.11
C TRP A 56 5.80 -17.32 4.94
N PHE A 57 5.04 -18.18 4.25
CA PHE A 57 4.24 -17.79 3.10
C PHE A 57 3.09 -16.87 3.52
N CYS A 58 2.43 -17.15 4.64
CA CYS A 58 1.43 -16.25 5.21
C CYS A 58 1.99 -14.86 5.54
N HIS A 59 3.16 -14.83 6.17
CA HIS A 59 3.81 -13.57 6.51
C HIS A 59 4.21 -12.78 5.25
N MET A 60 4.68 -13.46 4.21
CA MET A 60 4.96 -12.87 2.91
C MET A 60 3.68 -12.31 2.26
N CYS A 61 2.58 -13.07 2.23
CA CYS A 61 1.30 -12.59 1.71
C CYS A 61 0.81 -11.33 2.43
N GLN A 62 0.85 -11.32 3.76
CA GLN A 62 0.45 -10.15 4.55
C GLN A 62 1.32 -8.92 4.25
N THR A 63 2.63 -9.12 4.11
CA THR A 63 3.58 -8.06 3.79
C THR A 63 3.34 -7.49 2.39
N ILE A 64 3.17 -8.37 1.40
CA ILE A 64 2.86 -7.99 0.01
C ILE A 64 1.54 -7.22 -0.04
N HIS A 65 0.52 -7.67 0.69
CA HIS A 65 -0.77 -6.99 0.74
C HIS A 65 -0.62 -5.55 1.24
N ILE A 66 0.02 -5.35 2.39
CA ILE A 66 0.22 -4.00 2.96
C ILE A 66 1.03 -3.11 2.01
N PHE A 67 2.08 -3.66 1.40
CA PHE A 67 2.87 -2.97 0.38
C PHE A 67 2.01 -2.54 -0.81
N CYS A 68 1.25 -3.45 -1.41
CA CYS A 68 0.42 -3.16 -2.58
C CYS A 68 -0.69 -2.15 -2.26
N VAL A 69 -1.29 -2.21 -1.06
CA VAL A 69 -2.28 -1.21 -0.61
C VAL A 69 -1.63 0.18 -0.53
N CYS A 70 -0.47 0.32 0.10
CA CYS A 70 0.18 1.64 0.20
C CYS A 70 0.68 2.13 -1.17
N HIS A 71 1.18 1.22 -2.00
CA HIS A 71 1.75 1.58 -3.30
C HIS A 71 0.64 1.99 -4.29
N SER A 72 -0.49 1.29 -4.30
CA SER A 72 -1.66 1.66 -5.13
C SER A 72 -2.21 3.04 -4.77
N THR A 73 -2.33 3.41 -3.49
CA THR A 73 -2.81 4.75 -3.12
C THR A 73 -1.88 5.86 -3.63
N VAL A 74 -0.56 5.61 -3.61
CA VAL A 74 0.46 6.54 -4.11
C VAL A 74 0.40 6.66 -5.64
N ILE A 75 0.33 5.55 -6.38
CA ILE A 75 0.17 5.58 -7.85
C ILE A 75 -1.13 6.29 -8.24
N LEU A 76 -2.23 6.00 -7.53
CA LEU A 76 -3.52 6.60 -7.80
C LEU A 76 -3.49 8.11 -7.60
N LEU A 77 -2.90 8.58 -6.49
CA LEU A 77 -2.69 10.01 -6.25
C LEU A 77 -1.86 10.65 -7.35
N HIS A 78 -0.74 10.03 -7.74
CA HIS A 78 0.10 10.51 -8.83
C HIS A 78 -0.70 10.60 -10.15
N SER A 79 -1.53 9.60 -10.44
CA SER A 79 -2.39 9.56 -11.64
C SER A 79 -3.41 10.70 -11.67
N PHE A 80 -4.03 11.04 -10.53
CA PHE A 80 -4.94 12.19 -10.43
C PHE A 80 -4.20 13.53 -10.57
N CYS A 81 -3.03 13.68 -9.94
CA CYS A 81 -2.20 14.87 -10.07
C CYS A 81 -1.73 15.08 -11.52
N PHE A 82 -1.32 14.00 -12.20
CA PHE A 82 -0.92 14.03 -13.61
C PHE A 82 -2.06 14.49 -14.53
N ARG A 83 -3.29 13.99 -14.32
CA ARG A 83 -4.47 14.45 -15.05
C ARG A 83 -4.76 15.93 -14.84
N LEU A 84 -4.67 16.41 -13.61
CA LEU A 84 -4.87 17.83 -13.29
C LEU A 84 -3.79 18.70 -13.93
N TYR A 85 -2.56 18.21 -13.99
CA TYR A 85 -1.44 18.91 -14.64
C TYR A 85 -1.65 19.05 -16.15
N ILE A 86 -2.02 17.97 -16.85
CA ILE A 86 -2.34 18.04 -18.30
C ILE A 86 -3.52 18.97 -18.58
N LEU A 87 -4.55 18.96 -17.72
CA LEU A 87 -5.70 19.84 -17.89
C LEU A 87 -5.30 21.32 -17.76
N ARG A 88 -4.42 21.62 -16.81
CA ARG A 88 -3.91 22.98 -16.59
C ARG A 88 -2.98 23.45 -17.70
N ASP A 89 -2.18 22.55 -18.29
CA ASP A 89 -1.34 22.88 -19.45
C ASP A 89 -2.16 23.45 -20.62
N ARG A 90 -3.34 22.87 -20.90
CA ARG A 90 -4.25 23.45 -21.91
C ARG A 90 -4.71 24.88 -21.61
N THR A 91 -4.60 25.32 -20.35
CA THR A 91 -5.03 26.64 -19.88
C THR A 91 -3.86 27.60 -19.67
N VAL A 92 -2.67 27.07 -19.37
CA VAL A 92 -1.43 27.82 -19.04
C VAL A 92 -0.28 27.04 -19.68
N ASN A 93 0.46 27.62 -20.63
CA ASN A 93 1.59 26.98 -21.34
C ASN A 93 2.60 26.36 -20.35
N VAL A 94 2.47 25.06 -20.04
CA VAL A 94 3.27 24.38 -19.02
C VAL A 94 3.84 23.10 -19.64
N THR A 95 5.15 22.94 -19.62
CA THR A 95 5.83 21.82 -20.29
C THR A 95 5.39 20.44 -19.76
N ILE A 96 4.69 19.66 -20.59
CA ILE A 96 4.24 18.29 -20.26
C ILE A 96 5.46 17.38 -19.98
N PRO A 97 5.49 16.65 -18.85
CA PRO A 97 6.55 15.69 -18.58
C PRO A 97 6.54 14.55 -19.62
N SER A 98 7.73 14.25 -20.16
CA SER A 98 7.92 13.17 -21.13
C SER A 98 7.52 11.80 -20.58
N GLU A 99 7.21 10.84 -21.46
CA GLU A 99 6.89 9.45 -21.10
C GLU A 99 7.98 8.82 -20.22
N ARG A 100 9.26 9.10 -20.54
CA ARG A 100 10.41 8.61 -19.77
C ARG A 100 10.46 9.19 -18.36
N VAL A 101 10.10 10.46 -18.21
CA VAL A 101 10.05 11.13 -16.90
C VAL A 101 8.93 10.54 -16.05
N THR A 102 7.76 10.29 -16.65
CA THR A 102 6.64 9.66 -15.95
C THR A 102 6.99 8.24 -15.48
N LEU A 103 7.64 7.45 -16.34
CA LEU A 103 8.12 6.11 -15.98
C LEU A 103 9.17 6.16 -14.87
N PHE A 104 10.13 7.09 -14.95
CA PHE A 104 11.13 7.29 -13.91
C PHE A 104 10.50 7.65 -12.57
N ILE A 105 9.50 8.54 -12.55
CA ILE A 105 8.75 8.88 -11.34
C ILE A 105 8.05 7.63 -10.79
N CYS A 106 7.41 6.82 -11.63
CA CYS A 106 6.77 5.58 -11.19
C CYS A 106 7.77 4.65 -10.50
N VAL A 107 8.92 4.40 -11.12
CA VAL A 107 9.97 3.56 -10.55
C VAL A 107 10.54 4.16 -9.26
N ALA A 108 10.74 5.48 -9.21
CA ALA A 108 11.22 6.17 -8.02
C ALA A 108 10.23 6.02 -6.85
N LEU A 109 8.91 6.03 -7.11
CA LEU A 109 7.88 5.82 -6.09
C LEU A 109 7.89 4.42 -5.49
N TYR A 110 8.42 3.40 -6.19
CA TYR A 110 8.60 2.06 -5.62
C TYR A 110 9.62 2.05 -4.48
N GLY A 111 10.69 2.85 -4.57
CA GLY A 111 11.80 2.85 -3.61
C GLY A 111 11.34 3.02 -2.15
N PRO A 112 10.63 4.11 -1.80
CA PRO A 112 10.11 4.32 -0.46
C PRO A 112 9.15 3.21 -0.01
N THR A 113 8.28 2.73 -0.91
CA THR A 113 7.31 1.67 -0.56
C THR A 113 7.99 0.31 -0.32
N ILE A 114 9.04 -0.02 -1.06
CA ILE A 114 9.84 -1.25 -0.86
C ILE A 114 10.62 -1.15 0.45
N CYS A 115 11.19 0.02 0.77
CA CYS A 115 11.84 0.25 2.06
C CYS A 115 10.86 0.00 3.22
N MET A 116 9.63 0.53 3.12
CA MET A 116 8.58 0.29 4.12
C MET A 116 8.19 -1.19 4.22
N MET A 117 8.07 -1.87 3.08
CA MET A 117 7.81 -3.32 3.02
C MET A 117 8.89 -4.10 3.78
N TYR A 118 10.16 -3.76 3.57
CA TYR A 118 11.29 -4.39 4.25
C TYR A 118 11.26 -4.16 5.76
N LEU A 119 11.06 -2.91 6.19
CA LEU A 119 10.95 -2.57 7.63
C LEU A 119 9.79 -3.31 8.30
N PHE A 120 8.65 -3.41 7.61
CA PHE A 120 7.51 -4.16 8.09
C PHE A 120 7.84 -5.65 8.21
N TYR A 121 8.37 -6.28 7.16
CA TYR A 121 8.72 -7.71 7.18
C TYR A 121 9.76 -8.03 8.28
N ALA A 122 10.79 -7.20 8.43
CA ALA A 122 11.85 -7.39 9.41
C ALA A 122 11.37 -7.20 10.87
N SER A 123 10.20 -6.60 11.08
CA SER A 123 9.68 -6.34 12.43
C SER A 123 9.04 -7.56 13.11
N PHE A 124 8.73 -8.60 12.35
CA PHE A 124 8.06 -9.80 12.85
C PHE A 124 9.03 -10.88 13.30
N GLU A 125 8.68 -11.50 14.42
CA GLU A 125 9.37 -12.65 14.97
C GLU A 125 8.41 -13.83 15.13
N TYR A 126 8.96 -14.98 15.54
CA TYR A 126 8.15 -16.13 15.92
C TYR A 126 7.72 -16.04 17.39
N PRO A 127 6.41 -16.23 17.68
CA PRO A 127 5.94 -16.21 19.05
C PRO A 127 6.40 -17.44 19.84
N PRO A 128 6.65 -17.30 21.15
CA PRO A 128 6.99 -18.40 22.03
C PRO A 128 5.82 -19.39 22.11
N THR A 129 6.14 -20.68 22.09
CA THR A 129 5.16 -21.78 22.07
C THR A 129 4.26 -21.77 23.30
N ALA A 130 4.80 -21.42 24.48
CA ALA A 130 4.04 -21.30 25.71
C ALA A 130 2.90 -20.27 25.61
N LEU A 131 3.15 -19.12 24.96
CA LEU A 131 2.13 -18.09 24.74
C LEU A 131 1.06 -18.58 23.77
N MET A 132 1.46 -19.24 22.68
CA MET A 132 0.49 -19.76 21.70
C MET A 132 -0.39 -20.85 22.30
N THR A 133 0.16 -21.68 23.18
CA THR A 133 -0.59 -22.71 23.91
C THR A 133 -1.58 -22.08 24.89
N ALA A 134 -1.16 -21.04 25.64
CA ALA A 134 -2.02 -20.32 26.57
C ALA A 134 -3.18 -19.59 25.86
N LEU A 135 -2.97 -19.14 24.62
CA LEU A 135 -3.98 -18.48 23.80
C LEU A 135 -4.78 -19.44 22.90
N HIS A 136 -4.53 -20.75 22.97
CA HIS A 136 -5.14 -21.76 22.09
C HIS A 136 -4.94 -21.48 20.58
N PHE A 137 -3.79 -20.94 20.20
CA PHE A 137 -3.38 -20.69 18.81
C PHE A 137 -2.23 -21.60 18.34
N ASP A 138 -1.95 -22.68 19.06
CA ASP A 138 -0.90 -23.66 18.77
C ASP A 138 -1.04 -24.34 17.40
N GLN A 139 -2.27 -24.46 16.90
CA GLN A 139 -2.56 -25.07 15.59
C GLN A 139 -2.47 -24.09 14.41
N TYR A 140 -2.33 -22.79 14.67
CA TYR A 140 -2.35 -21.77 13.63
C TYR A 140 -0.94 -21.26 13.29
N PRO A 141 -0.67 -20.89 12.02
CA PRO A 141 0.51 -20.13 11.71
C PRO A 141 0.39 -18.74 12.33
N THR A 142 1.37 -18.38 13.16
CA THR A 142 1.36 -17.12 13.90
C THR A 142 2.69 -16.40 13.79
N THR A 143 2.65 -15.08 13.64
CA THR A 143 3.80 -14.20 13.83
C THR A 143 3.48 -13.19 14.91
N TRP A 144 4.50 -12.61 15.54
CA TRP A 144 4.28 -11.59 16.56
C TRP A 144 5.30 -10.48 16.49
N VAL A 145 4.93 -9.36 17.09
CA VAL A 145 5.82 -8.26 17.40
C VAL A 145 5.91 -8.23 18.93
N PHE A 146 7.08 -8.57 19.48
CA PHE A 146 7.29 -8.66 20.93
C PHE A 146 7.08 -7.30 21.62
N GLU A 147 7.60 -6.25 21.02
CA GLU A 147 7.54 -4.90 21.56
C GLU A 147 7.01 -3.96 20.49
N ARG A 148 5.76 -3.52 20.65
CA ARG A 148 5.09 -2.56 19.75
C ARG A 148 5.85 -1.25 19.61
N ALA A 149 6.73 -0.91 20.56
CA ALA A 149 7.56 0.29 20.54
C ALA A 149 8.84 0.15 19.69
N ARG A 150 9.13 -1.03 19.10
CA ARG A 150 10.28 -1.19 18.20
C ARG A 150 10.19 -0.19 17.06
N HIS A 151 11.24 0.62 16.91
CA HIS A 151 11.27 1.75 16.00
C HIS A 151 10.89 1.36 14.56
N TYR A 152 11.37 0.22 14.05
CA TYR A 152 11.04 -0.24 12.70
C TYR A 152 9.55 -0.55 12.50
N PHE A 153 8.90 -1.21 13.47
CA PHE A 153 7.47 -1.50 13.41
C PHE A 153 6.63 -0.22 13.51
N VAL A 154 6.97 0.66 14.46
CA VAL A 154 6.29 1.94 14.64
C VAL A 154 6.41 2.80 13.40
N ILE A 155 7.61 2.92 12.82
CA ILE A 155 7.84 3.68 11.59
C ILE A 155 7.01 3.09 10.45
N ALA A 156 7.07 1.78 10.22
CA ALA A 156 6.34 1.11 9.15
C ALA A 156 4.82 1.31 9.30
N ILE A 157 4.24 1.05 10.48
CA ILE A 157 2.81 1.23 10.74
C ILE A 157 2.40 2.70 10.67
N SER A 158 3.19 3.62 11.23
CA SER A 158 2.88 5.05 11.16
C SER A 158 2.86 5.54 9.71
N CYS A 159 3.78 5.08 8.88
CA CYS A 159 3.77 5.35 7.45
C CYS A 159 2.54 4.74 6.77
N VAL A 160 2.17 3.48 7.03
CA VAL A 160 0.96 2.86 6.46
C VAL A 160 -0.30 3.65 6.86
N VAL A 161 -0.45 3.98 8.14
CA VAL A 161 -1.59 4.71 8.70
C VAL A 161 -1.65 6.15 8.18
N SER A 162 -0.53 6.74 7.78
CA SER A 162 -0.51 8.09 7.19
C SER A 162 -0.70 8.07 5.67
N VAL A 163 0.00 7.19 4.97
CA VAL A 163 0.05 7.07 3.50
C VAL A 163 -1.20 6.39 2.93
N SER A 164 -1.99 5.68 3.73
CA SER A 164 -3.28 5.17 3.25
C SER A 164 -4.37 6.27 3.18
N PRO A 165 -4.70 7.00 4.27
CA PRO A 165 -5.74 8.02 4.25
C PRO A 165 -5.28 9.35 3.63
N ALA A 166 -4.04 9.80 3.81
CA ALA A 166 -3.63 11.12 3.34
C ALA A 166 -3.74 11.27 1.81
N PRO A 167 -3.27 10.32 0.98
CA PRO A 167 -3.49 10.35 -0.47
C PRO A 167 -4.98 10.32 -0.83
N MET A 168 -5.81 9.57 -0.12
CA MET A 168 -7.26 9.54 -0.38
C MET A 168 -7.91 10.91 -0.14
N VAL A 169 -7.54 11.60 0.94
CA VAL A 169 -7.98 12.96 1.23
C VAL A 169 -7.49 13.93 0.14
N ILE A 170 -6.22 13.84 -0.26
CA ILE A 170 -5.67 14.70 -1.31
C ILE A 170 -6.36 14.43 -2.66
N ILE A 171 -6.59 13.17 -3.02
CA ILE A 171 -7.33 12.76 -4.22
C ILE A 171 -8.72 13.38 -4.22
N PHE A 172 -9.42 13.41 -3.07
CA PHE A 172 -10.72 14.03 -2.97
C PHE A 172 -10.69 15.52 -3.33
N PHE A 173 -9.72 16.28 -2.81
CA PHE A 173 -9.54 17.69 -3.16
C PHE A 173 -9.12 17.90 -4.62
N VAL A 174 -8.15 17.11 -5.10
CA VAL A 174 -7.68 17.15 -6.50
C VAL A 174 -8.82 16.85 -7.47
N ARG A 175 -9.66 15.86 -7.15
CA ARG A 175 -10.84 15.50 -7.96
C ARG A 175 -11.87 16.63 -8.00
N ARG A 176 -12.18 17.27 -6.86
CA ARG A 176 -13.07 18.44 -6.82
C ARG A 176 -12.54 19.58 -7.69
N ARG A 177 -11.23 19.86 -7.59
CA ARG A 177 -10.58 20.89 -8.42
C ARG A 177 -10.61 20.54 -9.90
N LEU A 178 -10.34 19.29 -10.25
CA LEU A 178 -10.40 18.80 -11.64
C LEU A 178 -11.80 19.01 -12.26
N ILE A 179 -12.87 18.66 -11.54
CA ILE A 179 -14.24 18.85 -12.01
C ILE A 179 -14.56 20.34 -12.20
N SER A 180 -14.11 21.20 -11.28
CA SER A 180 -14.30 22.65 -11.40
C SER A 180 -13.58 23.23 -12.62
N GLU A 181 -12.35 22.81 -12.90
CA GLU A 181 -11.62 23.27 -14.10
C GLU A 181 -12.30 22.78 -15.39
N ILE A 182 -12.75 21.53 -15.43
CA ILE A 182 -13.54 21.00 -16.57
C ILE A 182 -14.79 21.85 -16.81
N SER A 183 -15.53 22.21 -15.74
CA SER A 183 -16.72 23.04 -15.86
C SER A 183 -16.44 24.41 -16.47
N LYS A 184 -15.28 25.03 -16.16
CA LYS A 184 -14.89 26.34 -16.71
C LYS A 184 -14.52 26.30 -18.19
N MET A 185 -14.13 25.14 -18.73
CA MET A 185 -13.82 24.98 -20.15
C MET A 185 -15.06 24.74 -21.02
N VAL A 186 -16.18 24.37 -20.40
CA VAL A 186 -17.46 24.13 -21.10
C VAL A 186 -18.33 25.40 -21.15
N SER A 187 -18.11 26.33 -20.22
CA SER A 187 -18.74 27.67 -20.19
C SER A 187 -18.00 28.67 -21.07
#